data_AF-A0A842QY19-F1
#
_entry.id   AF-A0A842QY19-F1
#
_cell.length_a   1.000
_cell.length_b   1.000
_cell.length_c   1.000
_cell.angle_alpha   90.00
_cell.angle_beta   90.00
_cell.angle_gamma   90.00
#
_symmetry.space_group_name_H-M   'P 1'
#
loop_
_entity.id
_entity.type
_entity.pdbx_description
1 polymer ?
#
loop_
_entity_poly.entity_id
_entity_poly.type
_entity_poly.pdbx_seq_one_letter_code
_entity_poly.pdbx_strand_id
1 'polypeptide(L)'
;MSFFRRTTVEDLASNSEVRDKLAHYLQILLGNSQPNYNIIKKIQLTEEFHGSQSHNLREAWDSHEKLHEQFMSLQDSLKSKPVEQEDRQTCLDLKVLLARSLLEECGMCDFQCGANRTNGEKGRCLVGIESRVSSWF
;
A
#
# COMPACT_ATOMS: atom_id res chain seq x y z
N MET A 1 -25.87 17.38 -28.70
CA MET A 1 -24.56 17.59 -28.06
C MET A 1 -24.62 16.99 -26.68
N SER A 2 -24.12 15.77 -26.50
CA SER A 2 -24.13 15.12 -25.19
C SER A 2 -23.04 15.73 -24.31
N PHE A 3 -23.47 16.44 -23.28
CA PHE A 3 -22.65 16.94 -22.19
C PHE A 3 -22.05 15.74 -21.44
N PHE A 4 -20.74 15.52 -21.55
CA PHE A 4 -20.03 14.67 -20.60
C PHE A 4 -20.09 15.33 -19.22
N ARG A 5 -21.14 15.03 -18.43
CA ARG A 5 -21.17 15.37 -17.01
C ARG A 5 -20.14 14.48 -16.32
N ARG A 6 -19.15 15.10 -15.65
CA ARG A 6 -18.26 14.36 -14.75
C ARG A 6 -19.09 13.78 -13.61
N THR A 7 -18.91 12.49 -13.34
CA THR A 7 -19.50 11.81 -12.19
C THR A 7 -18.99 12.46 -10.92
N THR A 8 -19.91 12.87 -10.05
CA THR A 8 -19.62 13.44 -8.73
C THR A 8 -19.59 12.36 -7.66
N VAL A 9 -19.05 12.67 -6.47
CA VAL A 9 -19.07 11.73 -5.34
C VAL A 9 -20.51 11.44 -4.91
N GLU A 10 -21.40 12.42 -5.01
CA GLU A 10 -22.83 12.29 -4.74
C GLU A 10 -23.50 11.33 -5.74
N ASP A 11 -23.15 11.41 -7.02
CA ASP A 11 -23.64 10.47 -8.04
C ASP A 11 -23.18 9.03 -7.70
N LEU A 12 -21.94 8.84 -7.26
CA LEU A 12 -21.42 7.53 -6.84
C LEU A 12 -22.12 7.02 -5.57
N ALA A 13 -22.34 7.89 -4.58
CA ALA A 13 -22.99 7.53 -3.32
C ALA A 13 -24.47 7.16 -3.51
N SER A 14 -25.12 7.65 -4.58
CA SER A 14 -26.51 7.29 -4.90
C SER A 14 -26.67 5.82 -5.34
N ASN A 15 -25.62 5.22 -5.91
CA ASN A 15 -25.62 3.84 -6.40
C ASN A 15 -25.47 2.84 -5.24
N SER A 16 -26.39 1.89 -5.12
CA SER A 16 -26.37 0.87 -4.07
C SER A 16 -25.16 -0.07 -4.18
N GLU A 17 -24.80 -0.52 -5.38
CA GLU A 17 -23.67 -1.43 -5.58
C GLU A 17 -22.34 -0.77 -5.19
N VAL A 18 -22.19 0.52 -5.50
CA VAL A 18 -21.00 1.30 -5.10
C VAL A 18 -20.96 1.44 -3.58
N ARG A 19 -22.09 1.72 -2.93
CA ARG A 19 -22.16 1.77 -1.46
C ARG A 19 -21.81 0.44 -0.82
N ASP A 20 -22.27 -0.66 -1.38
CA ASP A 20 -22.04 -2.00 -0.81
C ASP A 20 -20.58 -2.43 -0.97
N LYS A 21 -19.98 -2.21 -2.15
CA LYS A 21 -18.62 -2.69 -2.47
C LYS A 21 -17.50 -1.72 -2.10
N LEU A 22 -17.77 -0.42 -2.16
CA LEU A 22 -16.77 0.64 -2.02
C LEU A 22 -17.10 1.60 -0.87
N ALA A 23 -17.82 1.12 0.15
CA ALA A 23 -18.23 1.90 1.32
C ALA A 23 -17.10 2.75 1.90
N HIS A 24 -15.94 2.14 2.16
CA HIS A 24 -14.81 2.85 2.77
C HIS A 24 -14.23 3.95 1.86
N TYR A 25 -14.12 3.69 0.55
CA TYR A 25 -13.67 4.70 -0.41
C TYR A 25 -14.64 5.89 -0.47
N LEU A 26 -15.96 5.64 -0.46
CA LEU A 26 -16.95 6.73 -0.38
C LEU A 26 -16.80 7.53 0.91
N GLN A 27 -16.59 6.89 2.07
CA GLN A 27 -16.39 7.61 3.33
C GLN A 27 -15.14 8.50 3.28
N ILE A 28 -14.07 8.07 2.61
CA ILE A 28 -12.87 8.90 2.41
C ILE A 28 -13.19 10.10 1.52
N LEU A 29 -13.84 9.87 0.37
CA LEU A 29 -14.18 10.95 -0.58
C LEU A 29 -15.15 11.99 0.01
N LEU A 30 -16.04 11.55 0.89
CA LEU A 30 -16.98 12.42 1.62
C LEU A 30 -16.34 13.11 2.84
N GLY A 31 -15.07 12.83 3.15
CA GLY A 31 -14.35 13.42 4.29
C GLY A 31 -14.71 12.84 5.67
N ASN A 32 -15.44 11.73 5.70
CA ASN A 32 -15.89 11.06 6.93
C ASN A 32 -14.88 10.03 7.47
N SER A 33 -13.85 9.69 6.68
CA SER A 33 -12.82 8.71 7.05
C SER A 33 -11.46 9.11 6.47
N GLN A 34 -10.40 8.54 7.03
CA GLN A 34 -9.05 8.64 6.50
C GLN A 34 -8.68 7.43 5.62
N PRO A 35 -7.77 7.59 4.64
CA PRO A 35 -7.18 6.49 3.89
C PRO A 35 -6.38 5.53 4.77
N ASN A 36 -6.33 4.25 4.37
CA ASN A 36 -5.58 3.22 5.09
C ASN A 36 -4.08 3.54 5.23
N TYR A 37 -3.45 4.18 4.25
CA TYR A 37 -2.03 4.52 4.35
C TYR A 37 -1.76 5.51 5.51
N ASN A 38 -2.71 6.40 5.84
CA ASN A 38 -2.60 7.28 7.00
C ASN A 38 -2.67 6.50 8.32
N ILE A 39 -3.42 5.39 8.35
CA ILE A 39 -3.52 4.50 9.52
C ILE A 39 -2.26 3.66 9.63
N ILE A 40 -1.81 3.02 8.54
CA ILE A 40 -0.62 2.17 8.50
C ILE A 40 0.64 2.96 8.87
N LYS A 41 0.74 4.23 8.46
CA LYS A 41 1.85 5.12 8.86
C LYS A 41 1.95 5.30 10.38
N LYS A 42 0.86 5.08 11.13
CA LYS A 42 0.84 5.23 12.60
C LYS A 42 1.25 3.94 13.33
N ILE A 43 1.33 2.82 12.63
CA ILE A 43 1.69 1.53 13.23
C ILE A 43 3.21 1.43 13.21
N GLN A 44 3.78 1.54 14.40
CA GLN A 44 5.22 1.48 14.61
C GLN A 44 5.71 0.04 14.56
N LEU A 45 6.96 -0.10 14.14
CA LEU A 45 7.71 -1.33 14.28
C LEU A 45 8.10 -1.55 15.74
N THR A 46 7.95 -2.79 16.21
CA THR A 46 8.48 -3.22 17.52
C THR A 46 10.01 -3.32 17.50
N GLU A 47 10.59 -3.61 16.33
CA GLU A 47 12.02 -3.83 16.12
C GLU A 47 12.48 -3.04 14.88
N GLU A 48 13.63 -2.36 14.97
CA GLU A 48 14.19 -1.61 13.84
C GLU A 48 14.84 -2.53 12.82
N PHE A 49 14.54 -2.31 11.54
CA PHE A 49 15.16 -3.03 10.43
C PHE A 49 16.16 -2.11 9.72
N HIS A 50 17.42 -2.56 9.61
CA HIS A 50 18.50 -1.80 8.98
C HIS A 50 19.04 -2.51 7.72
N GLY A 51 19.02 -1.79 6.59
CA GLY A 51 19.66 -2.21 5.33
C GLY A 51 18.90 -3.27 4.53
N SER A 52 19.36 -3.55 3.31
CA SER A 52 18.86 -4.64 2.44
C SER A 52 19.52 -6.00 2.77
N GLN A 53 20.01 -6.17 4.00
CA GLN A 53 20.70 -7.39 4.40
C GLN A 53 19.70 -8.56 4.29
N SER A 54 19.92 -9.39 3.28
CA SER A 54 19.18 -10.61 2.95
C SER A 54 19.06 -11.61 4.11
N HIS A 55 19.78 -11.37 5.21
CA HIS A 55 19.81 -12.22 6.39
C HIS A 55 18.50 -12.29 7.17
N ASN A 56 17.47 -11.47 6.88
CA ASN A 56 16.15 -11.79 7.41
C ASN A 56 14.90 -11.34 6.64
N LEU A 57 14.83 -11.65 5.35
CA LEU A 57 13.60 -11.46 4.58
C LEU A 57 12.39 -12.17 5.23
N ARG A 58 12.62 -13.31 5.88
CA ARG A 58 11.58 -14.07 6.58
C ARG A 58 11.05 -13.32 7.82
N GLU A 59 11.92 -12.86 8.73
CA GLU A 59 11.48 -12.07 9.88
C GLU A 59 10.81 -10.76 9.46
N ALA A 60 11.26 -10.14 8.36
CA ALA A 60 10.60 -8.96 7.81
C ALA A 60 9.17 -9.28 7.34
N TRP A 61 8.94 -10.43 6.68
CA TRP A 61 7.59 -10.88 6.33
C TRP A 61 6.75 -11.26 7.56
N ASP A 62 7.31 -11.99 8.51
CA ASP A 62 6.61 -12.38 9.74
C ASP A 62 6.23 -11.13 10.57
N SER A 63 7.09 -10.11 10.59
CA SER A 63 6.79 -8.81 11.21
C SER A 63 5.72 -8.04 10.43
N HIS A 64 5.77 -8.08 9.09
CA HIS A 64 4.74 -7.45 8.25
C HIS A 64 3.37 -8.08 8.48
N GLU A 65 3.29 -9.41 8.65
CA GLU A 65 2.04 -10.13 8.94
C GLU A 65 1.44 -9.69 10.29
N LYS A 66 2.25 -9.66 11.36
CA LYS A 66 1.82 -9.18 12.69
C LYS A 66 1.32 -7.73 12.65
N LEU A 67 2.05 -6.84 11.97
CA LEU A 67 1.65 -5.44 11.81
C LEU A 67 0.37 -5.30 10.97
N HIS A 68 0.15 -6.20 10.02
CA HIS A 68 -1.08 -6.23 9.23
C HIS A 68 -2.29 -6.65 10.07
N GLU A 69 -2.14 -7.65 10.93
CA GLU A 69 -3.20 -8.04 11.89
C GLU A 69 -3.56 -6.89 12.83
N GLN A 70 -2.54 -6.20 13.36
CA GLN A 70 -2.74 -4.99 14.15
C GLN A 70 -3.49 -3.91 13.35
N PHE A 71 -3.10 -3.68 12.10
CA PHE A 71 -3.80 -2.75 11.22
C PHE A 71 -5.27 -3.12 11.06
N MET A 72 -5.59 -4.38 10.80
CA MET A 72 -6.99 -4.82 10.64
C MET A 72 -7.80 -4.56 11.92
N SER A 73 -7.23 -4.79 13.10
CA SER A 73 -7.90 -4.48 14.39
C SER A 73 -8.09 -2.97 14.62
N LEU A 74 -7.13 -2.16 14.18
CA LEU A 74 -7.14 -0.71 14.36
C LEU A 74 -8.00 0.00 13.32
N GLN A 75 -8.09 -0.52 12.10
CA GLN A 75 -8.85 0.08 11.01
C GLN A 75 -10.33 0.24 11.38
N ASP A 76 -10.89 -0.67 12.17
CA ASP A 76 -12.27 -0.57 12.64
C ASP A 76 -12.46 0.44 13.77
N SER A 77 -11.45 0.68 14.61
CA SER A 77 -11.51 1.57 15.77
C SER A 77 -11.04 3.02 15.49
N LEU A 78 -10.13 3.21 14.53
CA LEU A 78 -9.47 4.49 14.24
C LEU A 78 -10.13 5.31 13.11
N LYS A 79 -11.37 4.99 12.71
CA LYS A 79 -12.08 5.75 11.67
C LYS A 79 -12.26 7.25 11.98
N SER A 80 -12.05 7.69 13.23
CA SER A 80 -12.37 9.07 13.65
C SER A 80 -11.32 9.83 14.47
N LYS A 81 -10.10 9.30 14.70
CA LYS A 81 -9.10 10.02 15.53
C LYS A 81 -7.76 10.30 14.82
N PRO A 82 -7.29 11.55 14.84
CA PRO A 82 -5.88 11.84 14.57
C PRO A 82 -5.06 11.22 15.72
N VAL A 83 -3.94 10.61 15.35
CA VAL A 83 -2.96 10.02 16.29
C VAL A 83 -1.64 10.72 15.97
N GLU A 84 -0.91 11.11 17.01
CA GLU A 84 0.35 11.84 16.87
C GLU A 84 1.41 10.97 16.17
N GLN A 85 2.26 11.62 15.38
CA GLN A 85 3.34 10.97 14.64
C GLN A 85 4.59 10.93 15.54
N GLU A 86 5.14 9.75 15.77
CA GLU A 86 6.45 9.56 16.42
C GLU A 86 7.55 9.37 15.37
N ASP A 87 8.80 9.72 15.72
CA ASP A 87 9.99 9.62 14.84
C ASP A 87 10.56 8.18 14.73
N ARG A 88 9.69 7.16 14.77
CA ARG A 88 10.09 5.74 14.70
C ARG A 88 9.77 5.14 13.34
N GLN A 89 10.51 4.08 12.97
CA GLN A 89 10.19 3.31 11.77
C GLN A 89 8.76 2.75 11.86
N THR A 90 8.05 2.78 10.74
CA THR A 90 6.64 2.41 10.62
C THR A 90 6.47 1.16 9.74
N CYS A 91 5.26 0.60 9.73
CA CYS A 91 4.90 -0.47 8.79
C CYS A 91 5.13 -0.08 7.30
N LEU A 92 5.07 1.22 6.96
CA LEU A 92 5.40 1.69 5.60
C LEU A 92 6.90 1.55 5.28
N ASP A 93 7.77 1.79 6.25
CA ASP A 93 9.22 1.64 6.07
C ASP A 93 9.59 0.16 5.86
N LEU A 94 8.95 -0.74 6.61
CA LEU A 94 9.09 -2.19 6.39
C LEU A 94 8.65 -2.60 4.97
N LYS A 95 7.53 -2.06 4.49
CA LYS A 95 7.06 -2.31 3.12
C LYS A 95 8.04 -1.80 2.07
N VAL A 96 8.73 -0.67 2.31
CA VAL A 96 9.79 -0.18 1.41
C VAL A 96 10.96 -1.16 1.37
N LEU A 97 11.39 -1.69 2.52
CA LEU A 97 12.46 -2.69 2.60
C LEU A 97 12.08 -3.96 1.83
N LEU A 98 10.90 -4.52 2.10
CA LEU A 98 10.38 -5.71 1.40
C LEU A 98 10.27 -5.48 -0.11
N ALA A 99 9.76 -4.32 -0.54
CA ALA A 99 9.65 -3.97 -1.95
C ALA A 99 11.02 -3.89 -2.64
N ARG A 100 12.05 -3.38 -1.95
CA ARG A 100 13.43 -3.37 -2.48
C ARG A 100 13.99 -4.78 -2.62
N SER A 101 13.78 -5.66 -1.64
CA SER A 101 14.18 -7.07 -1.76
C SER A 101 13.46 -7.78 -2.90
N LEU A 102 12.16 -7.53 -3.10
CA LEU A 102 11.41 -8.06 -4.25
C LEU A 102 11.92 -7.54 -5.61
N LEU A 103 12.70 -6.47 -5.66
CA LEU A 103 13.33 -5.99 -6.90
C LEU A 103 14.65 -6.71 -7.18
N GLU A 104 15.33 -7.27 -6.17
CA GLU A 104 16.59 -8.03 -6.34
C GLU A 104 16.35 -9.41 -6.95
N GLU A 105 15.18 -10.03 -6.68
CA GLU A 105 14.72 -11.28 -7.31
C GLU A 105 13.25 -11.14 -7.71
N CYS A 106 12.99 -10.51 -8.86
CA CYS A 106 11.64 -10.04 -9.19
C CYS A 106 10.64 -11.13 -9.58
N GLY A 107 9.66 -11.37 -8.69
CA GLY A 107 8.49 -12.23 -8.88
C GLY A 107 7.16 -11.49 -9.15
N MET A 108 7.18 -10.20 -9.48
CA MET A 108 5.94 -9.40 -9.58
C MET A 108 5.12 -9.63 -10.86
N CYS A 109 5.67 -10.33 -11.85
CA CYS A 109 4.96 -10.69 -13.08
C CYS A 109 4.57 -12.16 -13.05
N ASP A 110 3.54 -12.54 -13.82
CA ASP A 110 3.05 -13.93 -13.88
C ASP A 110 4.13 -14.94 -14.32
N PHE A 111 5.16 -14.48 -15.02
CA PHE A 111 6.29 -15.30 -15.45
C PHE A 111 7.32 -15.59 -14.36
N GLN A 112 7.21 -14.96 -13.17
CA GLN A 112 8.14 -15.13 -12.05
C GLN A 112 9.61 -15.03 -12.50
N CYS A 113 9.93 -13.95 -13.22
CA CYS A 113 11.14 -13.89 -14.03
C CYS A 113 12.47 -13.89 -13.26
N GLY A 114 12.47 -13.63 -11.95
CA GLY A 114 13.66 -13.59 -11.09
C GLY A 114 14.65 -12.46 -11.42
N ALA A 115 14.36 -11.60 -12.40
CA ALA A 115 15.29 -10.56 -12.85
C ALA A 115 15.65 -9.59 -11.72
N ASN A 116 16.95 -9.31 -11.57
CA ASN A 116 17.45 -8.37 -10.60
C ASN A 116 17.36 -6.94 -11.15
N ARG A 117 16.29 -6.24 -10.76
CA ARG A 117 16.02 -4.87 -11.23
C ARG A 117 17.02 -3.87 -10.65
N THR A 118 17.57 -4.12 -9.46
CA THR A 118 18.55 -3.20 -8.84
C THR A 118 19.87 -3.17 -9.62
N ASN A 119 20.19 -4.26 -10.33
CA ASN A 119 21.31 -4.35 -11.28
C ASN A 119 20.96 -3.85 -12.71
N GLY A 120 19.77 -3.30 -12.92
CA GLY A 120 19.32 -2.81 -14.22
C GLY A 120 18.81 -3.89 -15.18
N GLU A 121 18.67 -5.13 -14.72
CA GLU A 121 18.13 -6.22 -15.53
C GLU A 121 16.65 -5.97 -15.85
N LYS A 122 16.24 -6.40 -17.05
CA LYS A 122 14.86 -6.38 -17.48
C LYS A 122 14.39 -7.81 -17.68
N GLY A 123 13.39 -8.21 -16.90
CA GLY A 123 12.76 -9.51 -17.03
C GLY A 123 11.82 -9.58 -18.24
N ARG A 124 10.98 -10.63 -18.27
CA ARG A 124 10.02 -10.88 -19.35
C ARG A 124 9.05 -9.72 -19.61
N CYS A 125 8.68 -8.97 -18.56
CA CYS A 125 7.78 -7.82 -18.68
C CYS A 125 8.46 -6.53 -19.17
N LEU A 126 9.80 -6.54 -19.36
CA LEU A 126 10.61 -5.41 -19.83
C LEU A 126 10.59 -4.15 -18.95
N VAL A 127 9.92 -4.19 -17.80
CA VAL A 127 9.94 -3.13 -16.79
C VAL A 127 11.34 -3.10 -16.14
N GLY A 128 11.90 -1.90 -15.92
CA GLY A 128 13.19 -1.71 -15.24
C GLY A 128 13.02 -1.42 -13.75
N ILE A 129 14.06 -0.85 -13.13
CA ILE A 129 13.98 -0.29 -11.76
C ILE A 129 13.06 0.93 -11.71
N GLU A 130 13.11 1.76 -12.76
CA GLU A 130 12.17 2.84 -12.96
C GLU A 130 10.95 2.30 -13.72
N SER A 131 9.79 2.33 -13.07
CA SER A 131 8.51 2.04 -13.70
C SER A 131 7.80 3.34 -14.07
N ARG A 132 7.11 3.34 -15.22
CA ARG A 132 6.26 4.46 -15.63
C ARG A 132 4.82 4.10 -15.33
N VAL A 133 4.16 4.91 -14.51
CA VAL A 133 2.73 4.78 -14.21
C VAL A 133 1.95 5.59 -15.23
N SER A 134 1.08 4.94 -16.01
CA SER A 134 0.27 5.59 -17.04
C SER A 134 -0.91 6.40 -16.47
N SER A 135 -1.45 5.99 -15.32
CA SER A 135 -2.51 6.69 -14.59
C SER A 135 -2.46 6.34 -13.10
N TRP A 136 -2.76 7.30 -12.24
CA TRP A 136 -2.95 7.12 -10.80
C TRP A 136 -4.36 7.60 -10.43
N PHE A 137 -5.08 6.86 -9.59
CA PHE A 137 -6.47 7.11 -9.22
C PHE A 137 -6.66 7.11 -7.71
#